data_AF-C1BDK0-F1
#
_entry.id   AF-C1BDK0-F1
#
_cell.length_a   1.000
_cell.length_b   1.000
_cell.length_c   1.000
_cell.angle_alpha   90.00
_cell.angle_beta   90.00
_cell.angle_gamma   90.00
#
_symmetry.space_group_name_H-M   'P 1'
#
loop_
_entity.id
_entity.type
_entity.pdbx_description
1 polymer ?
#
loop_
_entity_poly.entity_id
_entity_poly.type
_entity_poly.pdbx_seq_one_letter_code
_entity_poly.pdbx_strand_id
1 'polypeptide(L)'
;MNARFTTLPAITQTLATQSDIQPRRESAGGPNDRVCAERLTDHETILALAFLLHRFDFEADPAYQLQVQELITLKPEGLRLRTRRRN
;
A
#
# COMPACT_ATOMS: atom_id res chain seq x y z
N MET A 1 -54.57 3.83 -3.86
CA MET A 1 -54.21 5.09 -3.17
C MET A 1 -54.15 4.83 -1.69
N ASN A 2 -53.19 5.48 -1.00
CA ASN A 2 -52.97 5.53 0.46
C ASN A 2 -51.74 4.72 0.94
N ALA A 3 -50.54 5.26 0.72
CA ALA A 3 -49.32 4.80 1.37
C ALA A 3 -49.30 5.30 2.83
N ARG A 4 -49.34 4.37 3.78
CA ARG A 4 -49.11 4.65 5.21
C ARG A 4 -47.61 4.77 5.43
N PHE A 5 -47.15 5.99 5.73
CA PHE A 5 -45.81 6.22 6.27
C PHE A 5 -45.76 5.62 7.67
N THR A 6 -45.23 4.40 7.75
CA THR A 6 -44.96 3.75 9.03
C THR A 6 -43.47 3.92 9.31
N THR A 7 -43.20 4.55 10.44
CA THR A 7 -41.90 4.95 10.99
C THR A 7 -40.87 3.82 10.88
N LEU A 8 -39.81 4.05 10.11
CA LEU A 8 -38.63 3.18 10.12
C LEU A 8 -37.95 3.29 11.50
N PRO A 9 -37.54 2.17 12.12
CA PRO A 9 -36.71 2.24 13.31
C PRO A 9 -35.39 2.94 12.92
N ALA A 10 -34.92 3.82 13.81
CA ALA A 10 -33.60 4.39 13.75
C ALA A 10 -32.56 3.26 13.85
N ILE A 11 -32.27 2.62 12.72
CA ILE A 11 -31.05 1.85 12.54
C ILE A 11 -29.98 2.91 12.55
N THR A 12 -29.25 2.98 13.66
CA THR A 12 -27.99 3.72 13.78
C THR A 12 -27.11 3.27 12.61
N GLN A 13 -27.17 4.01 11.50
CA GLN A 13 -26.10 4.01 10.54
C GLN A 13 -24.94 4.65 11.27
N THR A 14 -24.11 3.83 11.91
CA THR A 14 -22.71 4.18 12.07
C THR A 14 -22.15 4.19 10.66
N LEU A 15 -22.36 5.31 9.96
CA LEU A 15 -21.54 5.71 8.84
C LEU A 15 -20.14 5.75 9.43
N ALA A 16 -19.33 4.73 9.18
CA ALA A 16 -17.89 4.92 9.20
C ALA A 16 -17.64 5.97 8.13
N THR A 17 -17.63 7.23 8.57
CA THR A 17 -17.18 8.34 7.76
C THR A 17 -15.79 7.95 7.26
N GLN A 18 -15.51 8.30 6.01
CA GLN A 18 -14.21 8.21 5.36
C GLN A 18 -13.04 8.87 6.14
N SER A 19 -13.35 9.47 7.30
CA SER A 19 -12.45 10.02 8.29
C SER A 19 -11.72 8.99 9.16
N ASP A 20 -12.04 7.69 9.11
CA ASP A 20 -11.33 6.67 9.91
C ASP A 20 -10.08 6.09 9.22
N ILE A 21 -9.67 6.70 8.11
CA ILE A 21 -8.29 6.57 7.63
C ILE A 21 -7.45 7.47 8.53
N GLN A 22 -7.02 6.93 9.67
CA GLN A 22 -5.96 7.57 10.46
C GLN A 22 -4.76 7.81 9.53
N PRO A 23 -4.29 9.05 9.34
CA PRO A 23 -3.07 9.28 8.59
C PRO A 23 -1.95 8.57 9.36
N ARG A 24 -1.44 7.47 8.80
CA ARG A 24 -0.18 6.89 9.28
C ARG A 24 0.82 8.05 9.31
N ARG A 25 1.52 8.22 10.43
CA ARG A 25 2.74 9.02 10.47
C ARG A 25 3.73 8.39 9.50
N GLU A 26 3.72 8.85 8.27
CA GLU A 26 4.88 8.80 7.41
C GLU A 26 5.83 9.85 7.99
N SER A 27 6.61 9.44 9.00
CA SER A 27 7.58 10.31 9.63
C SER A 27 8.73 10.54 8.65
N ALA A 28 8.50 11.40 7.66
CA ALA A 28 9.53 11.93 6.78
C ALA A 28 9.79 13.38 7.19
N GLY A 29 10.77 13.59 8.08
CA GLY A 29 11.39 14.90 8.25
C GLY A 29 11.66 15.32 9.69
N GLY A 30 12.94 15.40 10.05
CA GLY A 30 13.44 16.22 11.16
C GLY A 30 14.06 17.50 10.58
N PRO A 31 14.30 18.56 11.39
CA PRO A 31 14.52 19.97 10.96
C PRO A 31 15.72 20.28 10.03
N ASN A 32 16.37 19.27 9.48
CA ASN A 32 17.41 19.33 8.46
C ASN A 32 16.89 18.76 7.12
N ASP A 33 15.63 19.07 6.76
CA ASP A 33 14.88 18.53 5.62
C ASP A 33 15.56 18.77 4.27
N ARG A 34 16.57 17.95 3.97
CA ARG A 34 16.78 17.44 2.61
C ARG A 34 15.75 16.34 2.44
N VAL A 35 14.49 16.74 2.21
CA VAL A 35 13.48 15.81 1.72
C VAL A 35 14.10 15.15 0.51
N CYS A 36 14.33 13.84 0.60
CA CYS A 36 14.75 13.07 -0.57
C CYS A 36 13.68 13.32 -1.64
N ALA A 37 13.99 13.21 -2.92
CA ALA A 37 13.01 13.45 -3.97
C ALA A 37 11.96 12.32 -4.00
N GLU A 38 11.18 12.14 -2.93
CA GLU A 38 10.19 11.07 -2.72
C GLU A 38 9.27 11.04 -3.95
N ARG A 39 8.78 12.22 -4.38
CA ARG A 39 7.85 12.38 -5.51
C ARG A 39 8.40 12.08 -6.90
N LEU A 40 9.72 12.20 -7.14
CA LEU A 40 10.29 12.12 -8.49
C LEU A 40 10.82 10.72 -8.83
N THR A 41 11.04 9.86 -7.83
CA THR A 41 11.30 8.42 -8.00
C THR A 41 9.99 7.60 -8.03
N ASP A 42 8.89 8.18 -7.53
CA ASP A 42 7.59 7.53 -7.47
C ASP A 42 7.04 7.14 -8.85
N HIS A 43 7.07 8.01 -9.84
CA HIS A 43 6.42 7.69 -11.12
C HIS A 43 7.06 6.49 -11.81
N GLU A 44 8.39 6.38 -11.82
CA GLU A 44 9.08 5.24 -12.41
C GLU A 44 8.86 3.97 -11.58
N THR A 45 8.90 4.07 -10.25
CA THR A 45 8.66 2.93 -9.34
C THR A 45 7.23 2.43 -9.45
N ILE A 46 6.25 3.33 -9.49
CA ILE A 46 4.83 3.01 -9.65
C ILE A 46 4.59 2.36 -11.01
N LEU A 47 5.14 2.92 -12.10
CA LEU A 47 4.98 2.33 -13.43
C LEU A 47 5.66 0.97 -13.54
N ALA A 48 6.86 0.81 -13.00
CA ALA A 48 7.56 -0.47 -12.95
C ALA A 48 6.77 -1.50 -12.15
N LEU A 49 6.29 -1.13 -10.96
CA LEU A 49 5.50 -2.02 -10.10
C LEU A 49 4.16 -2.38 -10.75
N ALA A 50 3.45 -1.40 -11.33
CA ALA A 50 2.20 -1.62 -12.02
C ALA A 50 2.38 -2.57 -13.22
N PHE A 51 3.42 -2.35 -14.03
CA PHE A 51 3.75 -3.24 -15.14
C PHE A 51 4.04 -4.67 -14.66
N LEU A 52 4.88 -4.81 -13.63
CA LEU A 52 5.26 -6.10 -13.07
C LEU A 52 4.05 -6.88 -12.54
N LEU A 53 3.21 -6.24 -11.72
CA LEU A 53 2.00 -6.86 -11.14
C LEU A 53 0.91 -7.16 -12.16
N HIS A 54 0.84 -6.37 -13.24
CA HIS A 54 -0.10 -6.65 -14.32
C HIS A 54 0.33 -7.87 -15.14
N ARG A 55 1.63 -8.05 -15.36
CA ARG A 55 2.16 -9.03 -16.31
C ARG A 55 2.64 -10.34 -15.65
N PHE A 56 2.92 -10.34 -14.36
CA PHE A 56 3.49 -11.50 -13.67
C PHE A 56 2.78 -11.81 -12.36
N ASP A 57 2.68 -13.10 -12.06
CA ASP A 57 2.47 -13.62 -10.71
C ASP A 57 3.84 -13.85 -10.07
N PHE A 58 3.95 -13.57 -8.77
CA PHE A 58 5.18 -13.68 -7.98
C PHE A 58 5.01 -14.72 -6.87
N GLU A 59 5.97 -15.64 -6.77
CA GLU A 59 6.06 -16.60 -5.67
C GLU A 59 7.39 -16.40 -4.94
N ALA A 60 7.32 -16.13 -3.63
CA ALA A 60 8.48 -16.07 -2.76
C ALA A 60 8.78 -17.45 -2.16
N ASP A 61 10.01 -17.65 -1.69
CA ASP A 61 10.32 -18.79 -0.84
C ASP A 61 9.56 -18.65 0.50
N PRO A 62 8.67 -19.59 0.86
CA PRO A 62 7.89 -19.49 2.10
C PRO A 62 8.73 -19.59 3.37
N ALA A 63 9.96 -20.12 3.29
CA ALA A 63 10.88 -20.18 4.42
C ALA A 63 11.75 -18.91 4.53
N TYR A 64 11.72 -18.02 3.53
CA TYR A 64 12.51 -16.80 3.58
C TYR A 64 11.98 -15.86 4.65
N GLN A 65 12.87 -15.45 5.55
CA GLN A 65 12.64 -14.37 6.50
C GLN A 65 13.38 -13.14 6.02
N LEU A 66 12.73 -11.98 6.10
CA LEU A 66 13.34 -10.73 5.67
C LEU A 66 14.60 -10.43 6.48
N GLN A 67 15.74 -10.44 5.80
CA GLN A 67 17.01 -9.96 6.31
C GLN A 67 17.38 -8.69 5.53
N VAL A 68 17.86 -7.68 6.23
CA VAL A 68 18.22 -6.39 5.63
C VAL A 68 19.70 -6.14 5.87
N GLN A 69 20.43 -5.89 4.78
CA GLN A 69 21.81 -5.45 4.83
C GLN A 69 21.88 -3.93 4.64
N GLU A 70 22.69 -3.28 5.46
CA GLU A 70 22.94 -1.84 5.36
C GLU A 70 24.20 -1.59 4.54
N LEU A 71 24.04 -0.91 3.41
CA LEU A 71 25.13 -0.45 2.55
C LEU A 71 25.04 1.07 2.42
N ILE A 72 25.27 1.63 1.23
CA ILE A 72 24.91 3.02 0.93
C ILE A 72 23.38 3.19 0.94
N THR A 73 22.62 2.09 0.79
CA THR A 73 21.16 2.01 0.95
C THR A 73 20.78 0.73 1.72
N LEU A 74 19.56 0.68 2.26
CA LEU A 74 18.98 -0.55 2.80
C LEU A 74 18.61 -1.49 1.65
N LYS A 75 19.04 -2.75 1.73
CA LYS A 75 18.74 -3.76 0.72
C LYS A 75 18.30 -5.07 1.37
N PRO A 76 17.26 -5.75 0.86
CA PRO A 76 16.95 -7.11 1.30
C PRO A 76 18.06 -8.07 0.89
N GLU A 77 18.57 -8.82 1.86
CA GLU A 77 19.60 -9.84 1.65
C GLU A 77 18.93 -11.15 1.23
N GLY A 78 19.37 -11.73 0.11
CA GLY A 78 18.93 -13.08 -0.29
C GLY A 78 17.48 -13.22 -0.77
N LEU A 79 16.69 -12.15 -0.84
CA LEU A 79 15.33 -12.20 -1.41
C LEU A 79 15.36 -12.70 -2.86
N ARG A 80 14.66 -13.81 -3.11
CA ARG A 80 14.46 -14.37 -4.46
C ARG A 80 12.98 -14.58 -4.71
N LEU A 81 12.55 -14.24 -5.93
CA LEU A 81 11.17 -14.40 -6.39
C LEU A 81 11.17 -15.27 -7.64
N ARG A 82 10.26 -16.24 -7.70
CA ARG A 82 9.89 -16.94 -8.93
C ARG A 82 8.77 -16.14 -9.60
N THR A 83 8.85 -15.99 -10.92
CA THR A 83 7.86 -15.25 -11.69
C THR A 83 7.21 -16.16 -12.73
N ARG A 84 5.88 -16.04 -12.84
CA ARG A 84 5.10 -16.67 -13.91
C ARG A 84 4.39 -15.59 -14.70
N ARG A 85 4.44 -15.65 -16.02
CA ARG A 85 3.72 -14.72 -16.89
C ARG A 85 2.21 -14.95 -16.77
N ARG A 86 1.46 -13.86 -16.58
CA ARG A 86 0.01 -13.80 -16.70
C ARG A 86 -0.39 -13.78 -18.17
N ASN A 87 -1.35 -14.63 -18.55
CA ASN A 87 -1.93 -14.68 -19.90
C ASN A 87 -3.17 -13.80 -19.98
#